data_AF-A0A8C3K0P0-F1
#
_entry.id   AF-A0A8C3K0P0-F1
#
_cell.length_a   1.000
_cell.length_b   1.000
_cell.length_c   1.000
_cell.angle_alpha   90.00
_cell.angle_beta   90.00
_cell.angle_gamma   90.00
#
_symmetry.space_group_name_H-M   'P 1'
#
loop_
_entity.id
_entity.type
_entity.pdbx_description
1 polymer ?
#
loop_
_entity_poly.entity_id
_entity_poly.type
_entity_poly.pdbx_seq_one_letter_code
_entity_poly.pdbx_strand_id
1 'polypeptide(L)'
;MLGRSRRAGPAAAATLSRLRGWDPQEEEKKEKGEQLPSLQDPLTTVREHCEQSEKCVKARERLELCDARVSSRSQTEEQCTEELFDFLHARDHCVAHKLFKSLK
;
A
#
# COMPACT_ATOMS: atom_id res chain seq x y z
N MET A 1 49.59 -26.73 15.33
CA MET A 1 48.32 -26.17 15.82
C MET A 1 47.50 -25.71 14.61
N LEU A 2 46.64 -26.59 14.11
CA LEU A 2 45.64 -26.29 13.07
C LEU A 2 44.51 -25.46 13.70
N GLY A 3 44.04 -24.42 13.01
CA GLY A 3 42.88 -23.64 13.44
C GLY A 3 42.49 -22.56 12.45
N ARG A 4 42.00 -22.97 11.27
CA ARG A 4 41.36 -22.08 10.27
C ARG A 4 40.14 -21.39 10.89
N SER A 5 40.22 -20.08 11.12
CA SER A 5 39.00 -19.28 11.33
C SER A 5 38.57 -18.66 10.00
N ARG A 6 37.34 -18.96 9.60
CA ARG A 6 36.77 -18.71 8.27
C ARG A 6 36.54 -17.21 8.08
N ARG A 7 37.14 -16.63 7.04
CA ARG A 7 36.61 -15.38 6.46
C ARG A 7 35.21 -15.70 5.93
N ALA A 8 34.18 -15.12 6.51
CA ALA A 8 32.85 -15.11 5.91
C ALA A 8 32.95 -14.34 4.59
N GLY A 9 32.98 -15.06 3.48
CA GLY A 9 32.83 -14.47 2.14
C GLY A 9 31.42 -13.89 1.97
N PRO A 10 31.21 -13.02 0.98
CA PRO A 10 29.94 -12.35 0.74
C PRO A 10 28.95 -13.34 0.08
N ALA A 11 28.50 -14.33 0.84
CA ALA A 11 27.51 -15.31 0.40
C ALA A 11 26.11 -15.04 0.98
N ALA A 12 25.94 -13.97 1.77
CA ALA A 12 24.67 -13.64 2.42
C ALA A 12 23.78 -12.68 1.62
N ALA A 13 24.30 -12.02 0.58
CA ALA A 13 23.52 -11.04 -0.18
C ALA A 13 22.72 -11.65 -1.35
N ALA A 14 23.05 -12.86 -1.80
CA ALA A 14 22.51 -13.43 -3.05
C ALA A 14 21.27 -14.32 -2.87
N THR A 15 20.87 -14.67 -1.63
CA THR A 15 19.77 -15.61 -1.38
C THR A 15 18.41 -14.97 -1.14
N LEU A 16 18.33 -13.65 -0.91
CA LEU A 16 17.07 -12.96 -0.62
C LEU A 16 16.30 -12.45 -1.84
N SER A 17 16.91 -12.42 -3.03
CA SER A 17 16.23 -11.97 -4.27
C SER A 17 15.22 -12.97 -4.83
N ARG A 18 15.13 -14.19 -4.29
CA ARG A 18 14.27 -15.26 -4.86
C ARG A 18 12.83 -15.30 -4.30
N LEU A 19 12.47 -14.44 -3.33
CA LEU A 19 11.12 -14.42 -2.73
C LEU A 19 10.25 -13.22 -3.12
N ARG A 20 10.77 -12.28 -3.91
CA ARG A 20 9.98 -11.32 -4.67
C ARG A 20 10.65 -11.16 -6.02
N GLY A 21 9.98 -11.60 -7.09
CA GLY A 21 10.44 -11.49 -8.46
C GLY A 21 10.48 -10.04 -8.94
N TRP A 22 11.40 -9.25 -8.39
CA TRP A 22 11.71 -7.89 -8.79
C TRP A 22 13.23 -7.74 -8.76
N ASP A 23 13.86 -7.82 -9.93
CA ASP A 23 15.29 -7.54 -10.13
C ASP A 23 15.46 -6.06 -10.49
N PRO A 24 16.12 -5.22 -9.65
CA PRO A 24 16.23 -3.77 -9.88
C PRO A 24 17.00 -3.36 -11.16
N GLN A 25 17.75 -4.29 -11.78
CA GLN A 25 18.57 -3.98 -12.97
C GLN A 25 17.79 -3.94 -14.28
N GLU A 26 16.53 -4.41 -14.33
CA GLU A 26 15.69 -4.30 -15.54
C GLU A 26 15.15 -2.88 -15.76
N GLU A 27 15.02 -2.07 -14.71
CA GLU A 27 14.40 -0.75 -14.73
C GLU A 27 15.24 0.30 -15.49
N GLU A 28 16.58 0.18 -15.45
CA GLU A 28 17.48 1.20 -16.00
C GLU A 28 17.46 1.28 -17.54
N LYS A 29 16.86 0.30 -18.23
CA LYS A 29 16.86 0.23 -19.71
C LYS A 29 15.60 0.78 -20.38
N LYS A 30 14.62 1.27 -19.62
CA LYS A 30 13.31 1.70 -20.16
C LYS A 30 13.07 3.21 -20.16
N GLU A 31 14.08 4.04 -19.90
CA GLU A 31 13.99 5.48 -20.15
C GLU A 31 14.20 5.78 -21.64
N LYS A 32 13.15 5.63 -22.44
CA LYS A 32 12.86 6.43 -23.65
C LYS A 32 11.62 5.86 -24.35
N GLY A 33 10.46 6.44 -24.11
CA GLY A 33 9.26 6.12 -24.87
C GLY A 33 8.01 6.71 -24.25
N GLU A 34 7.62 7.88 -24.77
CA GLU A 34 6.26 8.44 -24.76
C GLU A 34 5.61 8.71 -23.39
N GLN A 35 5.39 10.00 -23.08
CA GLN A 35 4.42 10.41 -22.06
C GLN A 35 3.04 9.92 -22.51
N LEU A 36 2.64 8.75 -21.99
CA LEU A 36 1.28 8.25 -22.11
C LEU A 36 0.35 9.37 -21.58
N PRO A 37 -0.68 9.79 -22.31
CA PRO A 37 -1.67 10.70 -21.75
C PRO A 37 -2.18 10.08 -20.45
N SER A 38 -2.19 10.85 -19.36
CA SER A 38 -2.61 10.36 -18.05
C SER A 38 -4.05 9.89 -18.14
N LEU A 39 -4.26 8.58 -18.32
CA LEU A 39 -5.57 7.97 -18.22
C LEU A 39 -5.98 8.04 -16.75
N GLN A 40 -6.67 9.13 -16.38
CA GLN A 40 -7.19 9.31 -15.04
C GLN A 40 -8.29 8.28 -14.80
N ASP A 41 -8.08 7.34 -13.90
CA ASP A 41 -9.08 6.35 -13.51
C ASP A 41 -10.27 7.07 -12.82
N PRO A 42 -11.50 7.04 -13.38
CA PRO A 42 -12.67 7.66 -12.76
C PRO A 42 -12.92 7.18 -11.32
N LEU A 43 -12.47 5.98 -10.96
CA LEU A 43 -12.58 5.46 -9.60
C LEU A 43 -11.80 6.32 -8.59
N THR A 44 -10.61 6.80 -8.96
CA THR A 44 -9.77 7.62 -8.07
C THR A 44 -10.47 8.93 -7.71
N THR A 45 -10.97 9.65 -8.72
CA THR A 45 -11.71 10.90 -8.54
C THR A 45 -12.99 10.70 -7.72
N VAL A 46 -13.73 9.61 -7.95
CA VAL A 46 -14.96 9.32 -7.19
C VAL A 46 -14.64 8.98 -5.74
N ARG A 47 -13.56 8.23 -5.48
CA ARG A 47 -13.11 7.91 -4.11
C ARG A 47 -12.71 9.18 -3.35
N GLU A 48 -11.87 10.03 -3.93
CA GLU A 48 -11.45 11.30 -3.31
C GLU A 48 -12.65 12.16 -2.92
N HIS A 49 -13.64 12.25 -3.80
CA HIS A 49 -14.87 12.97 -3.52
C HIS A 49 -15.72 12.31 -2.42
N CYS A 50 -15.84 10.98 -2.41
CA CYS A 50 -16.60 10.26 -1.39
C CYS A 50 -15.93 10.30 -0.01
N GLU A 51 -14.60 10.34 0.04
CA GLU A 51 -13.79 10.42 1.26
C GLU A 51 -13.91 11.76 1.99
N GLN A 52 -14.44 12.79 1.32
CA GLN A 52 -14.76 14.09 1.92
C GLN A 52 -16.11 14.09 2.67
N SER A 53 -16.92 13.04 2.54
CA SER A 53 -18.18 12.93 3.28
C SER A 53 -17.94 12.78 4.78
N GLU A 54 -18.82 13.36 5.60
CA GLU A 54 -18.69 13.38 7.07
C GLU A 54 -18.49 11.97 7.66
N LYS A 55 -19.23 10.97 7.16
CA LYS A 55 -19.10 9.58 7.60
C LYS A 55 -17.72 8.99 7.29
N CYS A 56 -17.19 9.27 6.10
CA CYS A 56 -15.86 8.78 5.70
C CYS A 56 -14.76 9.50 6.47
N VAL A 57 -14.88 10.81 6.69
CA VAL A 57 -13.92 11.60 7.47
C VAL A 57 -13.84 11.06 8.90
N LYS A 58 -14.98 10.87 9.56
CA LYS A 58 -15.03 10.32 10.93
C LYS A 58 -14.48 8.88 11.00
N ALA A 59 -14.78 8.04 10.02
CA ALA A 59 -14.25 6.69 9.98
C ALA A 59 -12.73 6.67 9.74
N ARG A 60 -12.23 7.56 8.86
CA ARG A 60 -10.79 7.73 8.62
C ARG A 60 -10.06 8.23 9.86
N GLU A 61 -10.61 9.21 10.57
CA GLU A 61 -10.03 9.68 11.85
C GLU A 61 -9.89 8.54 12.87
N ARG A 62 -10.90 7.65 12.98
CA ARG A 62 -10.82 6.48 13.87
C ARG A 62 -9.74 5.50 13.43
N LEU A 63 -9.64 5.23 12.13
CA LEU A 63 -8.60 4.39 11.55
C LEU A 63 -7.21 4.96 11.86
N GLU A 64 -6.99 6.25 11.63
CA GLU A 64 -5.72 6.93 11.92
C GLU A 64 -5.37 6.89 13.41
N LEU A 65 -6.35 7.02 14.30
CA LEU A 65 -6.16 6.87 15.74
C LEU A 65 -5.78 5.44 16.13
N CYS A 66 -6.38 4.43 15.50
CA CYS A 66 -6.00 3.04 15.71
C CYS A 66 -4.56 2.79 15.20
N ASP A 67 -4.23 3.27 14.00
CA ASP A 67 -2.89 3.13 13.42
C ASP A 67 -1.82 3.78 14.30
N ALA A 68 -2.11 4.97 14.85
CA ALA A 68 -1.22 5.64 15.82
C ALA A 68 -1.05 4.81 17.10
N ARG A 69 -2.13 4.17 17.59
CA ARG A 69 -2.08 3.31 18.78
C ARG A 69 -1.28 2.03 18.53
N VAL A 70 -1.53 1.32 17.43
CA VAL A 70 -0.83 0.10 17.05
C VAL A 70 0.65 0.36 16.75
N SER A 71 0.96 1.41 15.99
CA SER A 71 2.35 1.79 15.67
C SER A 71 3.17 2.22 16.89
N SER A 72 2.51 2.75 17.93
CA SER A 72 3.19 3.12 19.18
C SER A 72 3.61 1.92 20.05
N ARG A 73 3.06 0.73 19.80
CA ARG A 73 3.32 -0.47 20.60
C ARG A 73 4.39 -1.34 19.94
N SER A 74 5.41 -1.72 20.72
CA SER A 74 6.47 -2.62 20.25
C SER A 74 6.02 -4.06 20.05
N GLN A 75 4.99 -4.50 20.79
CA GLN A 75 4.40 -5.83 20.67
C GLN A 75 2.91 -5.75 21.01
N THR A 76 2.06 -5.95 20.02
CA THR A 76 0.60 -5.97 20.19
C THR A 76 -0.04 -6.93 19.19
N GLU A 77 -1.12 -7.58 19.61
CA GLU A 77 -1.96 -8.41 18.73
C GLU A 77 -3.13 -7.59 18.12
N GLU A 78 -3.26 -6.33 18.54
CA GLU A 78 -4.28 -5.41 18.05
C GLU A 78 -4.13 -5.16 16.54
N GLN A 79 -5.25 -5.17 15.81
CA GLN A 79 -5.32 -4.91 14.38
C GLN A 79 -6.40 -3.86 14.12
N CYS A 80 -6.16 -2.93 13.19
CA CYS A 80 -7.11 -1.87 12.80
C CYS A 80 -8.07 -2.31 11.68
N THR A 81 -8.33 -3.61 11.55
CA THR A 81 -9.17 -4.16 10.47
C THR A 81 -10.63 -3.78 10.61
N GLU A 82 -11.13 -3.60 11.84
CA GLU A 82 -12.48 -3.12 12.11
C GLU A 82 -12.66 -1.69 11.59
N GLU A 83 -11.79 -0.75 11.99
CA GLU A 83 -11.84 0.64 11.55
C GLU A 83 -11.64 0.77 10.03
N LEU A 84 -10.80 -0.10 9.45
CA LEU A 84 -10.64 -0.18 8.02
C LEU A 84 -11.94 -0.61 7.32
N PHE A 85 -12.63 -1.63 7.82
CA PHE A 85 -13.91 -2.05 7.24
C PHE A 85 -15.00 -1.01 7.41
N ASP A 86 -15.02 -0.27 8.52
CA ASP A 86 -15.94 0.87 8.70
C ASP A 86 -15.70 1.97 7.66
N PHE A 87 -14.44 2.35 7.45
CA PHE A 87 -14.07 3.34 6.45
C PHE A 87 -14.43 2.87 5.03
N LEU A 88 -14.08 1.62 4.69
CA LEU A 88 -14.40 1.03 3.39
C LEU A 88 -15.91 0.98 3.17
N HIS A 89 -16.68 0.55 4.17
CA HIS A 89 -18.13 0.50 4.08
C HIS A 89 -18.74 1.89 3.80
N ALA A 90 -18.31 2.91 4.55
CA ALA A 90 -18.78 4.28 4.36
C ALA A 90 -18.42 4.83 2.97
N ARG A 91 -17.18 4.62 2.52
CA ARG A 91 -16.70 5.08 1.22
C ARG A 91 -17.41 4.37 0.08
N ASP A 92 -17.45 3.05 0.13
CA ASP A 92 -17.95 2.23 -0.98
C ASP A 92 -19.47 2.34 -1.13
N HIS A 93 -20.20 2.61 -0.03
CA HIS A 93 -21.61 3.01 -0.11
C HIS A 93 -21.80 4.27 -0.98
N CYS A 94 -20.95 5.29 -0.83
CA CYS A 94 -20.99 6.48 -1.69
C CYS A 94 -20.51 6.19 -3.12
N VAL A 95 -19.41 5.44 -3.28
CA VAL A 95 -18.81 5.14 -4.59
C VAL A 95 -19.78 4.36 -5.48
N ALA A 96 -20.48 3.37 -4.92
CA ALA A 96 -21.43 2.54 -5.67
C ALA A 96 -22.52 3.35 -6.37
N HIS A 97 -22.96 4.47 -5.78
CA HIS A 97 -23.97 5.36 -6.36
C HIS A 97 -23.45 6.28 -7.47
N LYS A 98 -22.12 6.43 -7.61
CA LYS A 98 -21.49 7.43 -8.50
C LYS A 98 -20.64 6.81 -9.60
N LEU A 99 -19.88 5.75 -9.29
CA LEU A 99 -18.86 5.18 -10.15
C LEU A 99 -19.41 4.71 -11.50
N PHE A 100 -20.50 3.93 -11.49
CA PHE A 100 -21.08 3.34 -12.70
C PHE A 100 -21.67 4.37 -13.68
N LYS A 101 -21.80 5.64 -13.28
CA LYS A 101 -22.18 6.73 -14.20
C LYS A 101 -21.00 7.17 -15.07
N SER A 102 -19.77 6.87 -14.66
CA SER A 102 -18.54 7.27 -15.34
C SER A 102 -17.92 6.13 -16.17
N LEU A 103 -18.38 4.90 -15.96
CA LEU A 103 -17.96 3.71 -16.69
C LEU A 103 -18.93 3.45 -17.86
N LYS A 104 -18.40 3.05 -19.02
CA LYS A 104 -19.17 2.70 -20.23
C LYS A 104 -19.09 1.21 -20.51
#